data_AF-A0A4U9CTH0-F1
#
_entry.id   AF-A0A4U9CTH0-F1
#
_cell.length_a   1.000
_cell.length_b   1.000
_cell.length_c   1.000
_cell.angle_alpha   90.00
_cell.angle_beta   90.00
_cell.angle_gamma   90.00
#
_symmetry.space_group_name_H-M   'P 1'
#
loop_
_entity.id
_entity.type
_entity.pdbx_description
1 polymer ?
#
loop_
_entity_poly.entity_id
_entity_poly.type
_entity_poly.pdbx_seq_one_letter_code
_entity_poly.pdbx_strand_id
1 'polypeptide(L)'
;MELLFPLTKGITIQSECPVGLIGDDISAVANASSKALDKPVIPVRCEGFRGVSQSLGHHIANDVVRDWVLNNREGQPFASTPYDVAIIGDYNIGGDAWASRILLEEMGLRVVAQWSGDGTLVEMENTPFVKLNLVHCYRSMNYIARHMEEKHQIPWMEYNFFGPTKIAESLRKIADQFDDVIRANAEKVIAKYEGQMAAIIAKYRPRLEGRKVLLYMGGLRPRHVIGAYEDLGMEIVAAGYEFAHNDDYDRTLPDLKEGTLLFDDASSYELEAFVKALKPDLIGSGIKEKYIFQKMGVPFRQMHSWDYSGPYHGYDGFAIFARDMDMTLNNPAWNELIAPWLKSA
;
A
#
# COMPACT_ATOMS: atom_id res chain seq x y z
N MET A 1 20.66 -5.14 26.22
CA MET A 1 19.48 -5.54 25.42
C MET A 1 18.85 -6.83 25.94
N GLU A 2 19.64 -7.85 26.25
CA GLU A 2 19.13 -9.12 26.81
C GLU A 2 18.37 -8.95 28.13
N LEU A 3 18.69 -7.94 28.94
CA LEU A 3 17.98 -7.67 30.19
C LEU A 3 16.57 -7.08 29.98
N LEU A 4 16.36 -6.27 28.93
CA LEU A 4 15.12 -5.51 28.72
C LEU A 4 14.22 -6.13 27.65
N PHE A 5 14.82 -6.68 26.58
CA PHE A 5 14.09 -7.24 25.44
C PHE A 5 14.70 -8.59 25.01
N PRO A 6 14.72 -9.62 25.88
CA PRO A 6 15.38 -10.89 25.59
C PRO A 6 14.81 -11.65 24.38
N LEU A 7 13.52 -11.44 24.08
CA LEU A 7 12.79 -12.15 23.04
C LEU A 7 13.00 -11.59 21.62
N THR A 8 13.77 -10.51 21.45
CA THR A 8 14.09 -9.97 20.12
C THR A 8 14.75 -11.02 19.25
N LYS A 9 14.32 -11.10 17.99
CA LYS A 9 14.82 -12.05 16.98
C LYS A 9 15.86 -11.45 16.05
N GLY A 10 16.01 -10.13 16.06
CA GLY A 10 17.00 -9.39 15.29
C GLY A 10 16.92 -7.90 15.61
N ILE A 11 17.95 -7.16 15.23
CA ILE A 11 18.08 -5.73 15.43
C ILE A 11 18.47 -5.10 14.10
N THR A 12 17.86 -3.98 13.73
CA THR A 12 18.33 -3.14 12.62
C THR A 12 18.83 -1.82 13.18
N ILE A 13 19.87 -1.26 12.57
CA ILE A 13 20.42 0.07 12.90
C ILE A 13 20.06 0.99 11.75
N GLN A 14 19.01 1.79 11.93
CA GLN A 14 18.53 2.73 10.92
C GLN A 14 19.32 4.04 11.01
N SER A 15 20.17 4.32 10.03
CA SER A 15 20.99 5.53 10.03
C SER A 15 20.15 6.78 9.79
N GLU A 16 20.25 7.75 10.70
CA GLU A 16 19.83 9.13 10.45
C GLU A 16 20.98 9.95 9.82
N CYS A 17 20.69 11.17 9.37
CA CYS A 17 21.66 12.01 8.64
C CYS A 17 23.05 12.12 9.29
N PRO A 18 23.20 12.35 10.61
CA PRO A 18 24.53 12.55 11.19
C PRO A 18 25.46 11.34 11.04
N VAL A 19 24.92 10.12 11.04
CA VAL A 19 25.70 8.87 11.03
C VAL A 19 26.62 8.82 9.80
N GLY A 20 26.07 9.10 8.62
CA GLY A 20 26.84 9.14 7.37
C GLY A 20 27.77 10.35 7.27
N LEU A 21 27.38 11.49 7.86
CA LEU A 21 28.14 12.74 7.79
C LEU A 21 29.41 12.72 8.65
N ILE A 22 29.33 12.12 9.84
CA ILE A 22 30.48 12.04 10.77
C ILE A 22 31.38 10.83 10.51
N GLY A 23 30.97 9.93 9.59
CA GLY A 23 31.75 8.77 9.20
C GLY A 23 31.67 7.60 10.17
N ASP A 24 30.57 7.46 10.92
CA ASP A 24 30.38 6.33 11.83
C ASP A 24 30.34 5.00 11.06
N ASP A 25 31.14 4.03 11.49
CA ASP A 25 31.16 2.68 10.93
C ASP A 25 30.17 1.75 11.65
N ILE A 26 28.87 1.96 11.40
CA ILE A 26 27.83 1.08 11.95
C ILE A 26 27.91 -0.36 11.42
N SER A 27 28.63 -0.62 10.32
CA SER A 27 28.82 -1.97 9.80
C SER A 27 29.78 -2.77 10.68
N ALA A 28 30.89 -2.15 11.11
CA ALA A 28 31.80 -2.75 12.08
C ALA A 28 31.10 -3.01 13.43
N VAL A 29 30.31 -2.05 13.91
CA VAL A 29 29.55 -2.18 15.17
C VAL A 29 28.50 -3.30 15.06
N ALA A 30 27.76 -3.37 13.96
CA ALA A 30 26.75 -4.39 13.72
C ALA A 30 27.39 -5.79 13.70
N ASN A 31 28.50 -5.97 12.98
CA ASN A 31 29.22 -7.25 12.92
C ASN A 31 29.75 -7.70 14.29
N ALA A 32 30.32 -6.78 15.08
CA ALA A 32 30.80 -7.09 16.42
C ALA A 32 29.64 -7.45 17.37
N SER A 33 28.55 -6.69 17.29
CA SER A 33 27.36 -6.90 18.14
C SER A 33 26.61 -8.18 17.79
N SER A 34 26.50 -8.50 16.51
CA SER A 34 25.88 -9.74 16.02
C SER A 34 26.56 -10.98 16.60
N LYS A 35 27.90 -11.00 16.58
CA LYS A 35 28.70 -12.08 17.20
C LYS A 35 28.55 -12.14 18.71
N ALA A 36 28.53 -10.99 19.37
CA ALA A 36 28.43 -10.92 20.83
C ALA A 36 27.05 -11.35 21.36
N LEU A 37 25.99 -11.12 20.57
CA LEU A 37 24.60 -11.40 20.95
C LEU A 37 24.06 -12.72 20.39
N ASP A 38 24.81 -13.37 19.48
CA ASP A 38 24.34 -14.53 18.70
C ASP A 38 22.98 -14.27 18.03
N LYS A 39 22.81 -13.06 17.49
CA LYS A 39 21.57 -12.57 16.86
C LYS A 39 21.88 -11.65 15.68
N PRO A 40 21.03 -11.61 14.64
CA PRO A 40 21.19 -10.64 13.55
C PRO A 40 21.19 -9.20 14.07
N VAL A 41 22.26 -8.47 13.78
CA VAL A 41 22.35 -7.01 13.94
C VAL A 41 22.72 -6.45 12.57
N ILE A 42 21.81 -5.69 11.98
CA ILE A 42 21.85 -5.36 10.55
C ILE A 42 21.97 -3.84 10.37
N PRO A 43 23.05 -3.33 9.76
CA PRO A 43 23.21 -1.90 9.49
C PRO A 43 22.38 -1.47 8.28
N VAL A 44 21.63 -0.38 8.40
CA VAL A 44 20.82 0.18 7.31
C VAL A 44 21.25 1.63 7.06
N ARG A 45 21.92 1.86 5.93
CA ARG A 45 22.43 3.18 5.53
C ARG A 45 21.35 4.00 4.82
N CYS A 46 20.28 4.31 5.56
CA CYS A 46 19.10 5.03 5.08
C CYS A 46 19.11 6.52 5.47
N GLU A 47 20.29 7.14 5.53
CA GLU A 47 20.42 8.54 5.91
C GLU A 47 19.54 9.45 5.03
N GLY A 48 18.78 10.36 5.65
CA GLY A 48 17.75 11.16 4.96
C GLY A 48 18.26 12.12 3.88
N PHE A 49 19.57 12.35 3.78
CA PHE A 49 20.18 13.11 2.68
C PHE A 49 20.42 12.27 1.42
N ARG A 50 20.23 10.95 1.48
CA ARG A 50 20.44 10.05 0.34
C ARG A 50 19.22 10.05 -0.58
N GLY A 51 19.49 10.15 -1.87
CA GLY A 51 18.43 10.17 -2.87
C GLY A 51 17.65 11.48 -2.81
N VAL A 52 16.40 11.44 -3.26
CA VAL A 52 15.54 12.64 -3.37
C VAL A 52 14.21 12.46 -2.65
N SER A 53 13.91 11.26 -2.16
CA SER A 53 12.63 10.94 -1.53
C SER A 53 12.69 9.58 -0.81
N GLN A 54 11.55 9.17 -0.24
CA GLN A 54 11.33 7.86 0.38
C GLN A 54 11.67 6.69 -0.56
N SER A 55 11.62 6.90 -1.89
CA SER A 55 11.87 5.86 -2.89
C SER A 55 13.24 5.20 -2.76
N LEU A 56 14.32 5.97 -2.52
CA LEU A 56 15.65 5.37 -2.34
C LEU A 56 15.74 4.60 -1.02
N GLY A 57 15.03 5.05 0.02
CA GLY A 57 14.91 4.32 1.29
C GLY A 57 14.30 2.93 1.08
N HIS A 58 13.30 2.80 0.20
CA HIS A 58 12.77 1.49 -0.18
C HIS A 58 13.87 0.59 -0.79
N HIS A 59 14.60 1.10 -1.78
CA HIS A 59 15.66 0.33 -2.45
C HIS A 59 16.73 -0.12 -1.45
N ILE A 60 17.22 0.79 -0.61
CA ILE A 60 18.21 0.48 0.44
C ILE A 60 17.69 -0.61 1.39
N ALA A 61 16.43 -0.51 1.82
CA ALA A 61 15.82 -1.52 2.69
C ALA A 61 15.69 -2.89 2.00
N ASN A 62 15.36 -2.93 0.70
CA ASN A 62 15.29 -4.17 -0.07
C ASN A 62 16.69 -4.82 -0.20
N ASP A 63 17.71 -4.03 -0.49
CA ASP A 63 19.11 -4.49 -0.55
C ASP A 63 19.57 -5.07 0.79
N VAL A 64 19.21 -4.42 1.90
CA VAL A 64 19.50 -4.95 3.23
C VAL A 64 18.83 -6.32 3.45
N VAL A 65 17.57 -6.47 3.09
CA VAL A 65 16.88 -7.76 3.26
C VAL A 65 17.49 -8.84 2.37
N ARG A 66 17.84 -8.50 1.12
CA ARG A 66 18.58 -9.38 0.19
C ARG A 66 19.89 -9.88 0.81
N ASP A 67 20.69 -8.97 1.35
CA ASP A 67 22.06 -9.25 1.76
C ASP A 67 22.15 -9.94 3.13
N TRP A 68 21.18 -9.70 4.02
CA TRP A 68 21.26 -10.10 5.44
C TRP A 68 20.18 -11.06 5.93
N VAL A 69 19.09 -11.26 5.18
CA VAL A 69 17.94 -12.04 5.66
C VAL A 69 17.59 -13.17 4.71
N LEU A 70 17.48 -12.89 3.41
CA LEU A 70 16.85 -13.80 2.46
C LEU A 70 17.54 -15.17 2.37
N ASN A 71 18.84 -15.23 2.66
CA ASN A 71 19.64 -16.45 2.50
C ASN A 71 19.76 -17.28 3.79
N ASN A 72 19.20 -16.82 4.92
CA ASN A 72 19.40 -17.44 6.23
C ASN A 72 18.87 -18.87 6.33
N ARG A 73 17.95 -19.25 5.44
CA ARG A 73 17.36 -20.60 5.38
C ARG A 73 17.73 -21.39 4.14
N GLU A 74 18.71 -20.93 3.35
CA GLU A 74 19.20 -21.72 2.23
C GLU A 74 19.66 -23.11 2.70
N GLY A 75 19.22 -24.15 2.00
CA GLY A 75 19.52 -25.55 2.33
C GLY A 75 18.74 -26.13 3.53
N GLN A 76 17.89 -25.34 4.20
CA GLN A 76 17.05 -25.84 5.30
C GLN A 76 15.77 -26.49 4.75
N PRO A 77 15.24 -27.55 5.41
CA PRO A 77 13.98 -28.14 5.02
C PRO A 77 12.83 -27.16 5.27
N PHE A 78 11.95 -27.02 4.27
CA PHE A 78 10.68 -26.33 4.38
C PHE A 78 9.60 -27.20 3.74
N ALA A 79 8.52 -27.47 4.48
CA ALA A 79 7.39 -28.26 3.99
C ALA A 79 6.55 -27.42 3.02
N SER A 80 7.04 -27.26 1.79
CA SER A 80 6.40 -26.46 0.75
C SER A 80 5.18 -27.15 0.14
N THR A 81 4.26 -26.37 -0.40
CA THR A 81 3.13 -26.84 -1.22
C THR A 81 3.16 -26.17 -2.61
N PRO A 82 2.42 -26.69 -3.59
CA PRO A 82 2.22 -26.03 -4.88
C PRO A 82 1.46 -24.69 -4.78
N TYR A 83 0.81 -24.39 -3.66
CA TYR A 83 -0.06 -23.24 -3.47
C TYR A 83 0.53 -22.17 -2.54
N ASP A 84 1.84 -22.25 -2.27
CA ASP A 84 2.54 -21.30 -1.41
C ASP A 84 2.74 -19.96 -2.12
N VAL A 85 2.30 -18.87 -1.49
CA VAL A 85 2.49 -17.51 -1.99
C VAL A 85 3.03 -16.58 -0.89
N ALA A 86 3.60 -15.46 -1.29
CA ALA A 86 3.91 -14.36 -0.38
C ALA A 86 3.20 -13.08 -0.83
N ILE A 87 2.64 -12.34 0.12
CA ILE A 87 2.14 -10.98 -0.10
C ILE A 87 3.35 -10.04 0.00
N ILE A 88 3.66 -9.34 -1.08
CA ILE A 88 4.82 -8.47 -1.22
C ILE A 88 4.39 -7.01 -1.33
N GLY A 89 4.83 -6.16 -0.41
CA GLY A 89 4.51 -4.73 -0.42
C GLY A 89 3.10 -4.41 0.07
N ASP A 90 2.61 -5.12 1.08
CA ASP A 90 1.45 -4.72 1.88
C ASP A 90 1.91 -4.48 3.33
N TYR A 91 1.67 -3.27 3.81
CA TYR A 91 2.13 -2.78 5.12
C TYR A 91 1.06 -2.89 6.20
N ASN A 92 -0.06 -3.55 5.90
CA ASN A 92 -1.15 -3.85 6.84
C ASN A 92 -1.74 -2.62 7.53
N ILE A 93 -1.85 -1.50 6.79
CA ILE A 93 -2.40 -0.26 7.34
C ILE A 93 -3.86 -0.48 7.73
N GLY A 94 -4.17 -0.35 9.01
CA GLY A 94 -5.52 -0.61 9.53
C GLY A 94 -6.02 -2.05 9.33
N GLY A 95 -5.14 -3.03 9.07
CA GLY A 95 -5.53 -4.43 8.81
C GLY A 95 -5.62 -4.82 7.33
N ASP A 96 -5.13 -3.99 6.41
CA ASP A 96 -5.19 -4.20 4.95
C ASP A 96 -4.65 -5.57 4.47
N ALA A 97 -3.50 -6.01 5.02
CA ALA A 97 -2.87 -7.27 4.62
C ALA A 97 -3.68 -8.47 5.14
N TRP A 98 -4.27 -8.36 6.33
CA TRP A 98 -5.14 -9.40 6.87
C TRP A 98 -6.41 -9.58 6.03
N ALA A 99 -7.07 -8.47 5.65
CA ALA A 99 -8.24 -8.51 4.78
C ALA A 99 -7.90 -9.10 3.39
N SER A 100 -6.69 -8.82 2.88
CA SER A 100 -6.19 -9.42 1.64
C SER A 100 -5.89 -10.91 1.80
N ARG A 101 -5.21 -11.29 2.88
CA ARG A 101 -4.78 -12.66 3.18
C ARG A 101 -5.95 -13.62 3.25
N ILE A 102 -7.05 -13.23 3.93
CA ILE A 102 -8.24 -14.06 4.05
C ILE A 102 -8.78 -14.47 2.68
N LEU A 103 -8.81 -13.56 1.70
CA LEU A 103 -9.29 -13.88 0.35
C LEU A 103 -8.39 -14.88 -0.38
N LEU A 104 -7.07 -14.73 -0.24
CA LEU A 104 -6.10 -15.67 -0.84
C LEU A 104 -6.20 -17.06 -0.20
N GLU A 105 -6.37 -17.13 1.13
CA GLU A 105 -6.51 -18.40 1.84
C GLU A 105 -7.88 -19.07 1.59
N GLU A 106 -8.97 -18.29 1.52
CA GLU A 106 -10.29 -18.81 1.12
C GLU A 106 -10.30 -19.36 -0.31
N MET A 107 -9.47 -18.79 -1.20
CA MET A 107 -9.24 -19.29 -2.56
C MET A 107 -8.45 -20.62 -2.58
N GLY A 108 -7.82 -20.99 -1.47
CA GLY A 108 -7.06 -22.22 -1.29
C GLY A 108 -5.54 -22.06 -1.39
N LEU A 109 -5.04 -20.82 -1.44
CA LEU A 109 -3.60 -20.56 -1.36
C LEU A 109 -3.11 -20.62 0.09
N ARG A 110 -1.81 -20.87 0.27
CA ARG A 110 -1.15 -20.76 1.58
C ARG A 110 -0.24 -19.54 1.58
N VAL A 111 -0.63 -18.50 2.34
CA VAL A 111 0.19 -17.30 2.48
C VAL A 111 1.32 -17.58 3.47
N VAL A 112 2.52 -17.81 2.95
CA VAL A 112 3.73 -18.13 3.73
C VAL A 112 4.33 -16.89 4.38
N ALA A 113 4.19 -15.73 3.74
CA ALA A 113 4.75 -14.48 4.22
C ALA A 113 3.94 -13.26 3.79
N GLN A 114 4.07 -12.19 4.58
CA GLN A 114 3.51 -10.86 4.30
C GLN A 114 4.57 -9.79 4.56
N TRP A 115 4.87 -8.99 3.54
CA TRP A 115 6.00 -8.05 3.52
C TRP A 115 5.49 -6.61 3.51
N SER A 116 5.63 -5.84 4.59
CA SER A 116 6.09 -6.24 5.94
C SER A 116 5.06 -5.97 7.03
N GLY A 117 3.83 -5.63 6.66
CA GLY A 117 2.76 -5.42 7.62
C GLY A 117 2.45 -6.71 8.39
N ASP A 118 2.61 -6.67 9.71
CA ASP A 118 2.52 -7.86 10.59
C ASP A 118 3.48 -9.00 10.17
N GLY A 119 4.55 -8.68 9.45
CA GLY A 119 5.54 -9.66 9.01
C GLY A 119 6.53 -10.01 10.12
N THR A 120 6.88 -11.30 10.21
CA THR A 120 7.96 -11.78 11.06
C THR A 120 9.23 -12.05 10.26
N LEU A 121 10.39 -12.02 10.94
CA LEU A 121 11.68 -12.36 10.32
C LEU A 121 11.65 -13.77 9.70
N VAL A 122 11.04 -14.73 10.40
CA VAL A 122 10.95 -16.12 9.95
C VAL A 122 10.13 -16.26 8.66
N GLU A 123 9.05 -15.50 8.51
CA GLU A 123 8.28 -15.47 7.27
C GLU A 123 9.08 -14.89 6.11
N MET A 124 9.83 -13.80 6.34
CA MET A 124 10.72 -13.24 5.32
C MET A 124 11.78 -14.26 4.88
N GLU A 125 12.41 -14.94 5.83
CA GLU A 125 13.39 -16.01 5.56
C GLU A 125 12.78 -17.23 4.86
N ASN A 126 11.48 -17.49 5.03
CA ASN A 126 10.76 -18.57 4.35
C ASN A 126 10.26 -18.18 2.95
N THR A 127 10.33 -16.90 2.58
CA THR A 127 9.79 -16.41 1.31
C THR A 127 10.47 -17.05 0.09
N PRO A 128 11.78 -17.37 0.08
CA PRO A 128 12.41 -18.10 -1.02
C PRO A 128 11.88 -19.51 -1.32
N PHE A 129 10.94 -20.04 -0.52
CA PHE A 129 10.31 -21.35 -0.77
C PHE A 129 8.93 -21.27 -1.44
N VAL A 130 8.38 -20.06 -1.62
CA VAL A 130 7.05 -19.87 -2.24
C VAL A 130 7.07 -20.16 -3.73
N LYS A 131 5.89 -20.26 -4.33
CA LYS A 131 5.70 -20.52 -5.77
C LYS A 131 5.38 -19.26 -6.56
N LEU A 132 4.87 -18.22 -5.90
CA LEU A 132 4.52 -16.94 -6.52
C LEU A 132 4.62 -15.81 -5.50
N ASN A 133 5.27 -14.71 -5.90
CA ASN A 133 5.27 -13.45 -5.17
C ASN A 133 4.15 -12.53 -5.67
N LEU A 134 3.20 -12.20 -4.79
CA LEU A 134 2.07 -11.32 -5.11
C LEU A 134 2.43 -9.89 -4.71
N VAL A 135 2.76 -9.04 -5.68
CA VAL A 135 3.26 -7.68 -5.43
C VAL A 135 2.09 -6.70 -5.42
N HIS A 136 1.77 -6.14 -4.26
CA HIS A 136 0.79 -5.06 -4.15
C HIS A 136 1.48 -3.71 -4.38
N CYS A 137 2.39 -3.29 -3.49
CA CYS A 137 3.15 -2.06 -3.67
C CYS A 137 4.40 -2.26 -4.55
N TYR A 138 4.19 -2.19 -5.87
CA TYR A 138 5.26 -2.25 -6.86
C TYR A 138 6.43 -1.30 -6.53
N ARG A 139 6.17 0.00 -6.32
CA ARG A 139 7.23 1.01 -6.12
C ARG A 139 8.21 0.62 -5.01
N SER A 140 7.70 0.09 -3.90
CA SER A 140 8.53 -0.17 -2.72
C SER A 140 9.25 -1.53 -2.73
N MET A 141 8.71 -2.54 -3.42
CA MET A 141 9.19 -3.92 -3.28
C MET A 141 9.49 -4.62 -4.62
N ASN A 142 9.41 -3.91 -5.75
CA ASN A 142 9.82 -4.51 -7.04
C ASN A 142 11.29 -4.94 -7.05
N TYR A 143 12.15 -4.29 -6.26
CA TYR A 143 13.58 -4.61 -6.16
C TYR A 143 13.79 -6.04 -5.64
N ILE A 144 13.20 -6.39 -4.49
CA ILE A 144 13.34 -7.74 -3.91
C ILE A 144 12.56 -8.78 -4.73
N ALA A 145 11.43 -8.40 -5.34
CA ALA A 145 10.68 -9.30 -6.22
C ALA A 145 11.52 -9.73 -7.45
N ARG A 146 12.17 -8.77 -8.12
CA ARG A 146 13.10 -9.03 -9.24
C ARG A 146 14.29 -9.88 -8.79
N HIS A 147 14.87 -9.57 -7.63
CA HIS A 147 15.96 -10.38 -7.07
C HIS A 147 15.54 -11.84 -6.83
N MET A 148 14.35 -12.07 -6.25
CA MET A 148 13.83 -13.41 -6.01
C MET A 148 13.53 -14.17 -7.30
N GLU A 149 13.08 -13.48 -8.35
CA GLU A 149 12.93 -14.07 -9.69
C GLU A 149 14.30 -14.47 -10.28
N GLU A 150 15.29 -13.57 -10.26
CA GLU A 150 16.63 -13.83 -10.79
C GLU A 150 17.35 -14.97 -10.05
N LYS A 151 17.34 -14.94 -8.71
CA LYS A 151 18.11 -15.85 -7.87
C LYS A 151 17.39 -17.17 -7.59
N HIS A 152 16.10 -17.12 -7.26
CA HIS A 152 15.30 -18.26 -6.81
C HIS A 152 14.27 -18.74 -7.84
N GLN A 153 14.18 -18.07 -9.01
CA GLN A 153 13.26 -18.43 -10.09
C GLN A 153 11.79 -18.40 -9.63
N ILE A 154 11.49 -17.54 -8.66
CA ILE A 154 10.14 -17.32 -8.15
C ILE A 154 9.50 -16.20 -8.95
N PRO A 155 8.48 -16.48 -9.78
CA PRO A 155 7.80 -15.44 -10.53
C PRO A 155 7.10 -14.46 -9.58
N TRP A 156 6.82 -13.26 -10.07
CA TRP A 156 6.02 -12.28 -9.37
C TRP A 156 4.97 -11.66 -10.30
N MET A 157 3.88 -11.18 -9.72
CA MET A 157 2.85 -10.46 -10.46
C MET A 157 2.28 -9.31 -9.62
N GLU A 158 1.89 -8.23 -10.29
CA GLU A 158 1.16 -7.13 -9.66
C GLU A 158 -0.31 -7.50 -9.47
N TYR A 159 -0.91 -7.05 -8.35
CA TYR A 159 -2.34 -7.20 -8.08
C TYR A 159 -2.88 -5.98 -7.33
N ASN A 160 -4.20 -5.80 -7.34
CA ASN A 160 -4.86 -4.66 -6.71
C ASN A 160 -6.14 -5.09 -5.97
N PHE A 161 -6.17 -4.90 -4.66
CA PHE A 161 -7.30 -5.25 -3.80
C PHE A 161 -8.12 -4.04 -3.29
N PHE A 162 -8.08 -2.92 -4.02
CA PHE A 162 -9.00 -1.81 -3.79
C PHE A 162 -10.24 -1.90 -4.67
N GLY A 163 -11.41 -2.11 -4.05
CA GLY A 163 -12.70 -2.11 -4.74
C GLY A 163 -13.06 -3.45 -5.38
N PRO A 164 -14.36 -3.82 -5.38
CA PRO A 164 -14.81 -5.14 -5.82
C PRO A 164 -14.38 -5.50 -7.24
N THR A 165 -14.32 -4.53 -8.15
CA THR A 165 -13.93 -4.77 -9.55
C THR A 165 -12.48 -5.23 -9.65
N LYS A 166 -11.53 -4.49 -9.04
CA LYS A 166 -10.11 -4.83 -9.09
C LYS A 166 -9.79 -6.06 -8.24
N ILE A 167 -10.52 -6.30 -7.13
CA ILE A 167 -10.39 -7.53 -6.33
C ILE A 167 -10.75 -8.75 -7.18
N ALA A 168 -11.91 -8.75 -7.86
CA ALA A 168 -12.33 -9.89 -8.67
C ALA A 168 -11.36 -10.15 -9.85
N GLU A 169 -10.91 -9.07 -10.52
CA GLU A 169 -9.89 -9.16 -11.57
C GLU A 169 -8.58 -9.77 -11.05
N SER A 170 -8.11 -9.32 -9.89
CA SER A 170 -6.87 -9.80 -9.27
C SER A 170 -6.98 -11.25 -8.83
N LEU A 171 -8.08 -11.65 -8.18
CA LEU A 171 -8.30 -13.04 -7.75
C LEU A 171 -8.26 -14.00 -8.95
N ARG A 172 -8.91 -13.64 -10.06
CA ARG A 172 -8.87 -14.43 -11.31
C ARG A 172 -7.46 -14.54 -11.87
N LYS A 173 -6.75 -13.42 -12.04
CA LYS A 173 -5.37 -13.43 -12.56
C LYS A 173 -4.40 -14.23 -11.69
N ILE A 174 -4.56 -14.16 -10.37
CA ILE A 174 -3.76 -14.96 -9.43
C ILE A 174 -4.10 -16.44 -9.61
N ALA A 175 -5.39 -16.79 -9.64
CA ALA A 175 -5.82 -18.18 -9.79
C ALA A 175 -5.36 -18.82 -11.11
N ASP A 176 -5.26 -18.02 -12.18
CA ASP A 176 -4.73 -18.47 -13.48
C ASP A 176 -3.26 -18.91 -13.43
N GLN A 177 -2.51 -18.54 -12.39
CA GLN A 177 -1.13 -19.01 -12.17
C GLN A 177 -1.07 -20.42 -11.56
N PHE A 178 -2.21 -21.01 -11.19
CA PHE A 178 -2.30 -22.32 -10.53
C PHE A 178 -3.16 -23.30 -11.35
N ASP A 179 -3.88 -24.21 -10.69
CA ASP A 179 -4.68 -25.26 -11.31
C ASP A 179 -6.19 -24.95 -11.32
N ASP A 180 -6.97 -25.88 -11.89
CA ASP A 180 -8.43 -25.75 -12.01
C ASP A 180 -9.14 -25.67 -10.65
N VAL A 181 -8.53 -26.21 -9.58
CA VAL A 181 -9.09 -26.14 -8.23
C VAL A 181 -9.04 -24.70 -7.73
N ILE A 182 -7.88 -24.04 -7.87
CA ILE A 182 -7.73 -22.63 -7.46
C ILE A 182 -8.60 -21.71 -8.33
N ARG A 183 -8.67 -21.95 -9.66
CA ARG A 183 -9.59 -21.22 -10.55
C ARG A 183 -11.06 -21.34 -10.12
N ALA A 184 -11.51 -22.57 -9.84
CA ALA A 184 -12.88 -22.79 -9.39
C ALA A 184 -13.15 -22.17 -8.01
N ASN A 185 -12.16 -22.15 -7.11
CA ASN A 185 -12.29 -21.53 -5.80
C ASN A 185 -12.30 -20.00 -5.89
N ALA A 186 -11.56 -19.38 -6.81
CA ALA A 186 -11.61 -17.94 -7.04
C ALA A 186 -13.04 -17.48 -7.36
N GLU A 187 -13.73 -18.17 -8.28
CA GLU A 187 -15.12 -17.86 -8.60
C GLU A 187 -16.07 -18.09 -7.42
N LYS A 188 -15.83 -19.11 -6.58
CA LYS A 188 -16.62 -19.32 -5.35
C LYS A 188 -16.44 -18.16 -4.35
N VAL A 189 -15.21 -17.68 -4.18
CA VAL A 189 -14.91 -16.52 -3.33
C VAL A 189 -15.60 -15.28 -3.88
N ILE A 190 -15.47 -15.00 -5.18
CA ILE A 190 -16.11 -13.85 -5.82
C ILE A 190 -17.65 -13.91 -5.64
N ALA A 191 -18.27 -15.06 -5.94
CA ALA A 191 -19.70 -15.26 -5.79
C ALA A 191 -20.19 -15.12 -4.33
N LYS A 192 -19.38 -15.54 -3.36
CA LYS A 192 -19.68 -15.39 -1.92
C LYS A 192 -19.85 -13.91 -1.53
N TYR A 193 -19.04 -13.01 -2.06
CA TYR A 193 -19.05 -11.59 -1.70
C TYR A 193 -19.90 -10.71 -2.65
N GLU A 194 -20.32 -11.21 -3.81
CA GLU A 194 -21.07 -10.44 -4.81
C GLU A 194 -22.32 -9.76 -4.24
N GLY A 195 -23.14 -10.49 -3.48
CA GLY A 195 -24.34 -9.93 -2.85
C GLY A 195 -24.02 -8.84 -1.81
N GLN A 196 -22.95 -9.00 -1.03
CA GLN A 196 -22.50 -7.98 -0.07
C GLN A 196 -22.04 -6.71 -0.81
N MET A 197 -21.24 -6.87 -1.87
CA MET A 197 -20.73 -5.73 -2.64
C MET A 197 -21.84 -4.98 -3.35
N ALA A 198 -22.80 -5.70 -3.96
CA ALA A 198 -23.98 -5.09 -4.56
C ALA A 198 -24.78 -4.27 -3.55
N ALA A 199 -24.95 -4.76 -2.32
CA ALA A 199 -25.65 -4.02 -1.26
C ALA A 199 -24.89 -2.76 -0.81
N ILE A 200 -23.56 -2.83 -0.69
CA ILE A 200 -22.72 -1.66 -0.36
C ILE A 200 -22.81 -0.61 -1.47
N ILE A 201 -22.67 -1.01 -2.73
CA ILE A 201 -22.78 -0.10 -3.88
C ILE A 201 -24.17 0.52 -3.91
N ALA A 202 -25.25 -0.27 -3.80
CA ALA A 202 -26.62 0.23 -3.80
C ALA A 202 -26.88 1.25 -2.68
N LYS A 203 -26.21 1.11 -1.53
CA LYS A 203 -26.33 2.05 -0.40
C LYS A 203 -25.54 3.35 -0.61
N TYR A 204 -24.31 3.27 -1.09
CA TYR A 204 -23.38 4.41 -1.08
C TYR A 204 -23.21 5.10 -2.43
N ARG A 205 -23.26 4.37 -3.54
CA ARG A 205 -23.09 4.94 -4.89
C ARG A 205 -24.09 6.07 -5.20
N PRO A 206 -25.40 5.96 -4.91
CA PRO A 206 -26.34 7.07 -5.15
C PRO A 206 -26.02 8.36 -4.38
N ARG A 207 -25.19 8.28 -3.33
CA ARG A 207 -24.78 9.43 -2.49
C ARG A 207 -23.45 10.03 -2.93
N LEU A 208 -22.73 9.35 -3.82
CA LEU A 208 -21.37 9.66 -4.26
C LEU A 208 -21.26 9.77 -5.80
N GLU A 209 -22.30 9.42 -6.55
CA GLU A 209 -22.31 9.46 -8.01
C GLU A 209 -21.93 10.85 -8.55
N GLY A 210 -21.00 10.88 -9.50
CA GLY A 210 -20.51 12.08 -10.17
C GLY A 210 -19.61 12.98 -9.32
N ARG A 211 -19.29 12.60 -8.08
CA ARG A 211 -18.41 13.39 -7.21
C ARG A 211 -16.97 13.33 -7.69
N LYS A 212 -16.34 14.50 -7.78
CA LYS A 212 -14.97 14.67 -8.29
C LYS A 212 -13.94 14.55 -7.18
N VAL A 213 -12.90 13.76 -7.42
CA VAL A 213 -11.85 13.47 -6.45
C VAL A 213 -10.49 13.90 -6.98
N LEU A 214 -9.71 14.57 -6.13
CA LEU A 214 -8.29 14.83 -6.33
C LEU A 214 -7.48 13.94 -5.39
N LEU A 215 -6.47 13.26 -5.93
CA LEU A 215 -5.61 12.32 -5.21
C LEU A 215 -4.15 12.79 -5.21
N TYR A 216 -3.51 12.82 -4.04
CA TYR A 216 -2.07 13.06 -3.92
C TYR A 216 -1.46 12.27 -2.77
N MET A 217 -0.63 11.28 -3.06
CA MET A 217 -0.02 10.39 -2.05
C MET A 217 1.40 9.98 -2.48
N GLY A 218 1.95 8.90 -1.91
CA GLY A 218 3.31 8.42 -2.16
C GLY A 218 3.56 7.86 -3.58
N GLY A 219 3.64 6.53 -3.72
CA GLY A 219 4.12 5.87 -4.96
C GLY A 219 3.26 4.73 -5.50
N LEU A 220 2.04 4.52 -5.00
CA LEU A 220 1.16 3.42 -5.42
C LEU A 220 -0.31 3.82 -5.46
N ARG A 221 -0.81 4.23 -4.29
CA ARG A 221 -2.24 4.47 -4.06
C ARG A 221 -2.89 5.47 -5.02
N PRO A 222 -2.22 6.53 -5.54
CA PRO A 222 -2.85 7.45 -6.50
C PRO A 222 -3.44 6.77 -7.75
N ARG A 223 -2.89 5.64 -8.22
CA ARG A 223 -3.53 4.78 -9.23
C ARG A 223 -4.37 3.64 -8.65
N HIS A 224 -3.87 3.00 -7.59
CA HIS A 224 -4.47 1.75 -7.10
C HIS A 224 -5.90 1.93 -6.58
N VAL A 225 -6.24 3.10 -6.03
CA VAL A 225 -7.58 3.33 -5.45
C VAL A 225 -8.62 3.81 -6.48
N ILE A 226 -8.22 4.12 -7.72
CA ILE A 226 -9.11 4.68 -8.76
C ILE A 226 -10.34 3.79 -8.94
N GLY A 227 -10.15 2.48 -9.14
CA GLY A 227 -11.25 1.54 -9.34
C GLY A 227 -12.26 1.51 -8.18
N ALA A 228 -11.80 1.64 -6.93
CA ALA A 228 -12.70 1.69 -5.77
C ALA A 228 -13.56 2.97 -5.75
N TYR A 229 -13.01 4.10 -6.18
CA TYR A 229 -13.79 5.33 -6.37
C TYR A 229 -14.81 5.18 -7.51
N GLU A 230 -14.42 4.58 -8.63
CA GLU A 230 -15.30 4.36 -9.79
C GLU A 230 -16.43 3.36 -9.51
N ASP A 231 -16.18 2.34 -8.69
CA ASP A 231 -17.20 1.40 -8.20
C ASP A 231 -18.31 2.15 -7.43
N LEU A 232 -17.99 3.27 -6.78
CA LEU A 232 -18.93 4.18 -6.11
C LEU A 232 -19.43 5.33 -6.99
N GLY A 233 -19.12 5.32 -8.29
CA GLY A 233 -19.57 6.33 -9.25
C GLY A 233 -18.85 7.67 -9.15
N MET A 234 -17.71 7.73 -8.44
CA MET A 234 -16.91 8.94 -8.31
C MET A 234 -15.95 9.08 -9.50
N GLU A 235 -15.50 10.30 -9.78
CA GLU A 235 -14.61 10.65 -10.89
C GLU A 235 -13.28 11.17 -10.37
N ILE A 236 -12.17 10.52 -10.75
CA ILE A 236 -10.83 11.04 -10.47
C ILE A 236 -10.50 12.11 -11.49
N VAL A 237 -10.43 13.37 -11.04
CA VAL A 237 -10.16 14.54 -11.91
C VAL A 237 -8.72 15.01 -11.82
N ALA A 238 -7.99 14.53 -10.82
CA ALA A 238 -6.59 14.82 -10.63
C ALA A 238 -5.92 13.72 -9.79
N ALA A 239 -4.72 13.29 -10.17
CA ALA A 239 -3.93 12.32 -9.43
C ALA A 239 -2.46 12.71 -9.47
N GLY A 240 -1.73 12.46 -8.38
CA GLY A 240 -0.31 12.73 -8.34
C GLY A 240 0.43 11.98 -7.24
N TYR A 241 1.75 12.02 -7.36
CA TYR A 241 2.66 11.23 -6.53
C TYR A 241 3.74 12.11 -5.92
N GLU A 242 4.14 11.80 -4.68
CA GLU A 242 5.31 12.42 -4.03
C GLU A 242 6.62 11.86 -4.62
N PHE A 243 6.66 10.58 -5.01
CA PHE A 243 7.93 9.91 -5.33
C PHE A 243 7.82 8.72 -6.30
N ALA A 244 6.77 8.69 -7.12
CA ALA A 244 6.66 7.69 -8.19
C ALA A 244 7.81 7.81 -9.19
N HIS A 245 8.10 6.72 -9.91
CA HIS A 245 9.01 6.78 -11.06
C HIS A 245 8.20 6.69 -12.37
N ASN A 246 8.84 6.90 -13.52
CA ASN A 246 8.15 6.82 -14.82
C ASN A 246 7.39 5.50 -15.04
N ASP A 247 7.89 4.38 -14.52
CA ASP A 247 7.21 3.10 -14.63
C ASP A 247 5.89 3.02 -13.83
N ASP A 248 5.74 3.81 -12.77
CA ASP A 248 4.46 4.00 -12.08
C ASP A 248 3.52 4.91 -12.88
N TYR A 249 4.04 5.93 -13.57
CA TYR A 249 3.25 6.78 -14.47
C TYR A 249 2.74 6.01 -15.68
N ASP A 250 3.57 5.15 -16.29
CA ASP A 250 3.16 4.25 -17.38
C ASP A 250 1.99 3.34 -16.97
N ARG A 251 1.95 2.91 -15.70
CA ARG A 251 0.85 2.14 -15.11
C ARG A 251 -0.37 2.98 -14.77
N THR A 252 -0.19 4.28 -14.56
CA THR A 252 -1.26 5.20 -14.15
C THR A 252 -2.08 5.65 -15.34
N LEU A 253 -1.42 5.99 -16.45
CA LEU A 253 -2.08 6.56 -17.63
C LEU A 253 -3.28 5.75 -18.15
N PRO A 254 -3.25 4.40 -18.21
CA PRO A 254 -4.39 3.61 -18.68
C PRO A 254 -5.62 3.66 -17.75
N ASP A 255 -5.42 3.95 -16.45
CA ASP A 255 -6.51 4.04 -15.48
C ASP A 255 -7.10 5.46 -15.39
N LEU A 256 -6.53 6.47 -16.08
CA LEU A 256 -7.01 7.85 -16.07
C LEU A 256 -7.88 8.18 -17.28
N LYS A 257 -8.93 8.97 -17.05
CA LYS A 257 -9.77 9.53 -18.13
C LYS A 257 -9.04 10.68 -18.82
N GLU A 258 -9.31 10.87 -20.11
CA GLU A 258 -8.81 12.03 -20.86
C GLU A 258 -9.23 13.34 -20.15
N GLY A 259 -8.28 14.28 -20.04
CA GLY A 259 -8.50 15.55 -19.34
C GLY A 259 -8.23 15.51 -17.83
N THR A 260 -7.84 14.36 -17.26
CA THR A 260 -7.40 14.26 -15.87
C THR A 260 -6.04 14.94 -15.66
N LEU A 261 -5.91 15.77 -14.64
CA LEU A 261 -4.62 16.39 -14.29
C LEU A 261 -3.70 15.35 -13.62
N LEU A 262 -2.47 15.23 -14.13
CA LEU A 262 -1.42 14.41 -13.55
C LEU A 262 -0.25 15.29 -13.11
N PHE A 263 0.27 15.06 -11.92
CA PHE A 263 1.36 15.87 -11.35
C PHE A 263 2.31 15.03 -10.49
N ASP A 264 3.57 15.46 -10.43
CA ASP A 264 4.67 14.82 -9.71
C ASP A 264 5.26 15.83 -8.72
N ASP A 265 5.51 15.38 -7.48
CA ASP A 265 6.11 16.18 -6.40
C ASP A 265 5.51 17.59 -6.27
N ALA A 266 4.17 17.67 -6.29
CA ALA A 266 3.49 18.96 -6.29
C ALA A 266 3.75 19.71 -4.97
N SER A 267 4.14 20.97 -5.12
CA SER A 267 4.28 21.91 -4.01
C SER A 267 2.90 22.24 -3.41
N SER A 268 2.88 22.70 -2.15
CA SER A 268 1.63 23.15 -1.52
C SER A 268 0.97 24.31 -2.29
N TYR A 269 1.77 25.16 -2.95
CA TYR A 269 1.27 26.25 -3.79
C TYR A 269 0.49 25.71 -5.01
N GLU A 270 1.07 24.74 -5.71
CA GLU A 270 0.44 24.11 -6.88
C GLU A 270 -0.83 23.36 -6.47
N LEU A 271 -0.77 22.56 -5.40
CA LEU A 271 -1.94 21.84 -4.89
C LEU A 271 -3.10 22.79 -4.55
N GLU A 272 -2.82 23.91 -3.88
CA GLU A 272 -3.84 24.93 -3.59
C GLU A 272 -4.42 25.54 -4.88
N ALA A 273 -3.57 25.83 -5.87
CA ALA A 273 -4.00 26.37 -7.17
C ALA A 273 -4.87 25.37 -7.94
N PHE A 274 -4.48 24.08 -7.97
CA PHE A 274 -5.24 23.02 -8.61
C PHE A 274 -6.61 22.84 -7.95
N VAL A 275 -6.68 22.83 -6.63
CA VAL A 275 -7.95 22.70 -5.90
C VAL A 275 -8.87 23.89 -6.17
N LYS A 276 -8.34 25.12 -6.22
CA LYS A 276 -9.14 26.31 -6.57
C LYS A 276 -9.68 26.25 -8.01
N ALA A 277 -8.88 25.76 -8.95
CA ALA A 277 -9.24 25.68 -10.36
C ALA A 277 -10.23 24.53 -10.64
N LEU A 278 -9.94 23.33 -10.13
CA LEU A 278 -10.68 22.11 -10.41
C LEU A 278 -11.92 21.94 -9.52
N LYS A 279 -11.92 22.55 -8.32
CA LYS A 279 -13.00 22.47 -7.33
C LYS A 279 -13.48 21.03 -7.07
N PRO A 280 -12.59 20.12 -6.64
CA PRO A 280 -12.98 18.74 -6.34
C PRO A 280 -13.98 18.70 -5.18
N ASP A 281 -14.89 17.72 -5.20
CA ASP A 281 -15.83 17.45 -4.10
C ASP A 281 -15.13 16.74 -2.91
N LEU A 282 -14.02 16.06 -3.17
CA LEU A 282 -13.23 15.36 -2.16
C LEU A 282 -11.75 15.40 -2.51
N ILE A 283 -10.90 15.55 -1.49
CA ILE A 283 -9.46 15.39 -1.63
C ILE A 283 -9.00 14.17 -0.80
N GLY A 284 -8.25 13.30 -1.45
CA GLY A 284 -7.56 12.16 -0.83
C GLY A 284 -6.05 12.38 -0.79
N SER A 285 -5.50 12.70 0.39
CA SER A 285 -4.05 12.99 0.51
C SER A 285 -3.48 12.66 1.90
N GLY A 286 -2.42 13.34 2.34
CA GLY A 286 -1.70 13.13 3.60
C GLY A 286 -2.14 14.05 4.75
N ILE A 287 -1.52 13.85 5.91
CA ILE A 287 -1.83 14.64 7.12
C ILE A 287 -1.44 16.11 6.98
N LYS A 288 -0.38 16.41 6.21
CA LYS A 288 0.13 17.77 6.01
C LYS A 288 -0.86 18.61 5.19
N GLU A 289 -1.57 17.97 4.28
CA GLU A 289 -2.54 18.57 3.37
C GLU A 289 -3.94 18.71 4.01
N LYS A 290 -4.30 17.80 4.93
CA LYS A 290 -5.65 17.69 5.52
C LYS A 290 -6.22 19.03 5.96
N TYR A 291 -5.56 19.70 6.89
CA TYR A 291 -6.14 20.87 7.55
C TYR A 291 -6.14 22.12 6.66
N ILE A 292 -5.32 22.15 5.61
CA ILE A 292 -5.35 23.22 4.61
C ILE A 292 -6.70 23.17 3.89
N PHE A 293 -7.04 22.02 3.32
CA PHE A 293 -8.24 21.88 2.50
C PHE A 293 -9.54 21.84 3.30
N GLN A 294 -9.52 21.29 4.52
CA GLN A 294 -10.67 21.39 5.42
C GLN A 294 -11.01 22.86 5.74
N LYS A 295 -10.00 23.73 5.94
CA LYS A 295 -10.22 25.18 6.15
C LYS A 295 -10.72 25.89 4.90
N MET A 296 -10.44 25.37 3.71
CA MET A 296 -11.00 25.84 2.45
C MET A 296 -12.45 25.34 2.20
N GLY A 297 -13.00 24.50 3.08
CA GLY A 297 -14.34 23.94 2.95
C GLY A 297 -14.44 22.75 2.01
N VAL A 298 -13.32 22.09 1.69
CA VAL A 298 -13.31 20.90 0.85
C VAL A 298 -13.25 19.66 1.73
N PRO A 299 -14.18 18.69 1.58
CA PRO A 299 -14.09 17.40 2.23
C PRO A 299 -12.74 16.73 2.00
N PHE A 300 -12.18 16.11 3.04
CA PHE A 300 -10.84 15.54 3.00
C PHE A 300 -10.77 14.19 3.71
N ARG A 301 -10.17 13.19 3.05
CA ARG A 301 -9.83 11.90 3.64
C ARG A 301 -8.32 11.66 3.56
N GLN A 302 -7.70 11.27 4.68
CA GLN A 302 -6.32 10.80 4.66
C GLN A 302 -6.24 9.44 3.97
N MET A 303 -5.50 9.38 2.87
CA MET A 303 -5.30 8.16 2.07
C MET A 303 -3.97 7.45 2.35
N HIS A 304 -3.23 7.93 3.36
CA HIS A 304 -2.08 7.23 3.95
C HIS A 304 -2.49 6.42 5.18
N SER A 305 -3.12 7.09 6.15
CA SER A 305 -3.46 6.56 7.47
C SER A 305 -4.89 6.01 7.57
N TRP A 306 -5.66 6.07 6.48
CA TRP A 306 -7.10 5.84 6.46
C TRP A 306 -7.87 6.70 7.46
N ASP A 307 -7.29 7.83 7.88
CA ASP A 307 -7.86 8.71 8.90
C ASP A 307 -8.27 7.91 10.17
N TYR A 308 -7.41 6.97 10.58
CA TYR A 308 -7.61 6.10 11.74
C TYR A 308 -8.78 5.11 11.62
N SER A 309 -9.20 4.83 10.38
CA SER A 309 -10.19 3.82 10.02
C SER A 309 -9.48 2.60 9.40
N GLY A 310 -9.97 2.08 8.28
CA GLY A 310 -9.46 0.89 7.62
C GLY A 310 -9.99 -0.42 8.23
N PRO A 311 -9.67 -1.57 7.62
CA PRO A 311 -8.91 -1.71 6.37
C PRO A 311 -9.69 -1.19 5.15
N TYR A 312 -9.00 -0.91 4.05
CA TYR A 312 -9.58 -0.58 2.75
C TYR A 312 -9.29 -1.63 1.67
N HIS A 313 -8.34 -2.54 1.89
CA HIS A 313 -8.14 -3.71 1.02
C HIS A 313 -9.23 -4.77 1.22
N GLY A 314 -9.52 -5.52 0.17
CA GLY A 314 -10.44 -6.66 0.20
C GLY A 314 -11.92 -6.25 0.25
N TYR A 315 -12.81 -7.24 0.16
CA TYR A 315 -14.26 -6.99 0.09
C TYR A 315 -14.78 -6.33 1.37
N ASP A 316 -14.31 -6.77 2.55
CA ASP A 316 -14.67 -6.14 3.82
C ASP A 316 -14.15 -4.69 3.91
N GLY A 317 -12.94 -4.43 3.39
CA GLY A 317 -12.37 -3.09 3.37
C GLY A 317 -13.15 -2.12 2.47
N PHE A 318 -13.72 -2.60 1.37
CA PHE A 318 -14.54 -1.75 0.49
C PHE A 318 -15.79 -1.20 1.19
N ALA A 319 -16.42 -1.97 2.09
CA ALA A 319 -17.55 -1.49 2.88
C ALA A 319 -17.17 -0.30 3.78
N ILE A 320 -15.97 -0.34 4.36
CA ILE A 320 -15.42 0.72 5.22
C ILE A 320 -15.02 1.92 4.36
N PHE A 321 -14.35 1.70 3.24
CA PHE A 321 -14.01 2.73 2.28
C PHE A 321 -15.25 3.52 1.84
N ALA A 322 -16.32 2.82 1.41
CA ALA A 322 -17.56 3.46 0.97
C ALA A 322 -18.25 4.28 2.07
N ARG A 323 -18.30 3.72 3.29
CA ARG A 323 -18.79 4.44 4.48
C ARG A 323 -17.99 5.72 4.74
N ASP A 324 -16.67 5.64 4.64
CA ASP A 324 -15.78 6.73 5.01
C ASP A 324 -15.77 7.87 4.00
N MET A 325 -15.86 7.54 2.71
CA MET A 325 -16.05 8.54 1.66
C MET A 325 -17.38 9.27 1.86
N ASP A 326 -18.48 8.54 2.06
CA ASP A 326 -19.81 9.12 2.30
C ASP A 326 -19.88 10.00 3.55
N MET A 327 -19.41 9.50 4.70
CA MET A 327 -19.57 10.23 5.96
C MET A 327 -18.80 11.55 6.00
N THR A 328 -17.73 11.64 5.20
CA THR A 328 -16.92 12.84 5.06
C THR A 328 -17.48 13.76 4.00
N LEU A 329 -17.76 13.26 2.79
CA LEU A 329 -18.26 14.09 1.70
C LEU A 329 -19.63 14.70 2.03
N ASN A 330 -20.53 13.91 2.60
CA ASN A 330 -21.90 14.32 2.92
C ASN A 330 -22.06 14.83 4.37
N ASN A 331 -20.97 15.26 5.01
CA ASN A 331 -21.03 15.78 6.38
C ASN A 331 -21.74 17.14 6.43
N PRO A 332 -22.69 17.38 7.36
CA PRO A 332 -23.41 18.65 7.44
C PRO A 332 -22.51 19.84 7.80
N ALA A 333 -21.34 19.61 8.43
CA ALA A 333 -20.42 20.68 8.81
C ALA A 333 -19.94 21.52 7.61
N TRP A 334 -19.91 20.96 6.39
CA TRP A 334 -19.50 21.70 5.19
C TRP A 334 -20.45 22.85 4.82
N ASN A 335 -21.71 22.80 5.26
CA ASN A 335 -22.69 23.86 5.04
C ASN A 335 -22.61 25.01 6.08
N GLU A 336 -21.76 24.83 7.09
CA GLU A 336 -21.68 25.72 8.26
C GLU A 336 -20.38 26.55 8.31
N LEU A 337 -19.58 26.56 7.23
CA LEU A 337 -18.34 27.34 7.18
C LEU A 337 -18.58 28.86 7.13
N ILE A 338 -19.66 29.29 6.48
CA ILE A 338 -19.98 30.72 6.34
C ILE A 338 -20.88 31.13 7.49
N ALA A 339 -20.37 32.01 8.35
CA ALA A 339 -21.13 32.56 9.45
C ALA A 339 -22.45 33.18 8.96
N PRO A 340 -23.59 33.00 9.67
CA PRO A 340 -24.90 33.44 9.19
C PRO A 340 -24.97 34.94 8.85
N TRP A 341 -24.24 35.80 9.56
CA TRP A 341 -24.20 37.24 9.31
C TRP A 341 -23.35 37.66 8.10
N LEU A 342 -22.61 36.73 7.48
CA LEU A 342 -21.86 36.94 6.23
C LEU A 342 -22.59 36.38 5.01
N LYS A 343 -23.67 35.61 5.20
CA LYS A 343 -24.53 35.17 4.09
C LYS A 343 -25.27 36.40 3.56
N SER A 344 -24.93 36.84 2.35
CA SER A 344 -25.66 37.91 1.67
C SER A 344 -27.14 37.52 1.53
N ALA A 345 -28.03 38.49 1.79
CA ALA A 345 -29.49 38.32 1.78
C ALA A 345 -30.03 37.79 0.45
#